data_AF-A0A7M3LVH7-F1
#
_entry.id   AF-A0A7M3LVH7-F1
#
_cell.length_a   1.000
_cell.length_b   1.000
_cell.length_c   1.000
_cell.angle_alpha   90.00
_cell.angle_beta   90.00
_cell.angle_gamma   90.00
#
_symmetry.space_group_name_H-M   'P 1'
#
loop_
_entity.id
_entity.type
_entity.pdbx_description
1 polymer ?
#
loop_
_entity_poly.entity_id
_entity_poly.type
_entity_poly.pdbx_seq_one_letter_code
_entity_poly.pdbx_strand_id
1 'polypeptide(L)'
;MTGFWIHVGPNGCVYGSVYVSAVGPLAEDAHKRFTPCVKDRRREAAEGWRVEVVDLAEWKQRAKPCFMGACKHRPLGQLLGKVPLPREAAS
;
A
#
# COMPACT_ATOMS: atom_id res chain seq x y z
N MET A 1 -18.38 13.40 -4.03
CA MET A 1 -17.09 13.41 -3.32
C MET A 1 -16.03 12.91 -4.28
N THR A 2 -15.03 13.74 -4.61
CA THR A 2 -13.94 13.40 -5.53
C THR A 2 -12.69 13.11 -4.72
N GLY A 3 -12.03 11.98 -4.98
CA GLY A 3 -10.87 11.57 -4.21
C GLY A 3 -10.49 10.12 -4.46
N PHE A 4 -9.42 9.70 -3.78
CA PHE A 4 -8.82 8.39 -3.87
C PHE A 4 -8.72 7.79 -2.49
N TRP A 5 -9.26 6.60 -2.32
CA TRP A 5 -8.87 5.75 -1.21
C TRP A 5 -7.45 5.23 -1.49
N ILE A 6 -6.60 5.26 -0.47
CA ILE A 6 -5.27 4.68 -0.47
C ILE A 6 -5.16 3.66 0.67
N HIS A 7 -4.53 2.53 0.38
CA HIS A 7 -4.21 1.50 1.37
C HIS A 7 -2.74 1.67 1.79
N VAL A 8 -2.54 2.10 3.02
CA VAL A 8 -1.22 2.47 3.56
C VAL A 8 -0.76 1.39 4.52
N GLY A 9 0.40 0.80 4.24
CA GLY A 9 1.03 -0.17 5.14
C GLY A 9 1.77 0.51 6.30
N PRO A 10 2.19 -0.27 7.32
CA PRO A 10 2.86 0.26 8.50
C PRO A 10 4.22 0.93 8.22
N ASN A 11 4.83 0.63 7.08
CA ASN A 11 6.04 1.31 6.60
C ASN A 11 5.77 2.65 5.91
N GLY A 12 4.51 3.06 5.77
CA GLY A 12 4.11 4.27 5.05
C GLY A 12 4.01 4.11 3.53
N CYS A 13 4.31 2.94 2.97
CA CYS A 13 4.09 2.66 1.54
C CYS A 13 2.59 2.58 1.25
N VAL A 14 2.21 3.07 0.07
CA VAL A 14 0.87 2.84 -0.49
C VAL A 14 0.90 1.57 -1.33
N TYR A 15 0.04 0.61 -0.98
CA TYR A 15 -0.06 -0.70 -1.63
C TYR A 15 -1.28 -0.82 -2.55
N GLY A 16 -2.27 0.05 -2.39
CA GLY A 16 -3.49 0.03 -3.18
C GLY A 16 -4.10 1.41 -3.29
N SER A 17 -4.81 1.66 -4.39
CA SER A 17 -5.61 2.86 -4.57
C SER A 17 -6.86 2.59 -5.38
N VAL A 18 -7.96 3.27 -5.05
CA VAL A 18 -9.23 3.20 -5.78
C VAL A 18 -9.96 4.53 -5.69
N TYR A 19 -10.70 4.90 -6.74
CA TYR A 19 -11.53 6.10 -6.72
C TYR A 19 -12.66 5.97 -5.68
N VAL A 20 -12.92 7.05 -4.94
CA VAL A 20 -14.05 7.12 -3.99
C VAL A 20 -15.38 6.81 -4.68
N SER A 21 -15.56 7.27 -5.93
CA SER A 21 -16.78 7.01 -6.71
C SER A 21 -17.02 5.54 -7.05
N ALA A 22 -15.99 4.69 -7.01
CA ALA A 22 -16.11 3.26 -7.34
C ALA A 22 -16.46 2.39 -6.12
N VAL A 23 -16.40 2.94 -4.91
CA VAL A 23 -16.59 2.17 -3.66
C VAL A 23 -17.62 2.83 -2.75
N GLY A 24 -17.59 4.16 -2.63
CA GLY A 24 -18.37 4.92 -1.69
C GLY A 24 -17.51 5.73 -0.72
N PRO A 25 -18.14 6.56 0.12
CA PRO A 25 -17.46 7.49 1.02
C PRO A 25 -16.98 6.86 2.34
N LEU A 26 -17.20 5.56 2.56
CA LEU A 26 -16.87 4.89 3.81
C LEU A 26 -15.51 4.18 3.71
N ALA A 27 -14.65 4.44 4.72
CA ALA A 27 -13.34 3.81 4.81
C ALA A 27 -13.44 2.28 4.94
N GLU A 28 -14.48 1.76 5.59
CA GLU A 28 -14.71 0.32 5.73
C GLU A 28 -14.94 -0.36 4.37
N ASP A 29 -15.71 0.27 3.48
CA ASP A 29 -15.98 -0.28 2.15
C ASP A 29 -14.71 -0.27 1.29
N ALA A 30 -13.89 0.76 1.43
CA ALA A 30 -12.56 0.80 0.84
C ALA A 30 -11.65 -0.30 1.39
N HIS A 31 -11.65 -0.53 2.71
CA HIS A 31 -10.86 -1.62 3.31
C HIS A 31 -11.33 -3.00 2.85
N LYS A 32 -12.64 -3.24 2.74
CA LYS A 32 -13.19 -4.47 2.13
C LYS A 32 -12.76 -4.62 0.67
N ARG A 33 -12.70 -3.52 -0.09
CA ARG A 33 -12.27 -3.55 -1.50
C ARG A 33 -10.80 -3.94 -1.67
N PHE A 34 -9.93 -3.49 -0.77
CA PHE A 34 -8.50 -3.84 -0.76
C PHE A 34 -8.24 -5.23 -0.18
N THR A 35 -8.95 -5.57 0.89
CA THR A 35 -8.75 -6.80 1.66
C THR A 35 -10.11 -7.47 1.89
N PRO A 36 -10.60 -8.29 0.94
CA PRO A 36 -11.95 -8.87 1.02
C PRO A 36 -12.14 -9.84 2.19
N CYS A 37 -11.07 -10.51 2.63
CA CYS A 37 -11.09 -11.46 3.73
C CYS A 37 -11.14 -10.75 5.10
N VAL A 38 -12.11 -11.12 5.94
CA VAL A 38 -12.28 -10.54 7.30
C VAL A 38 -11.07 -10.80 8.20
N LYS A 39 -10.48 -12.00 8.11
CA LYS A 39 -9.32 -12.39 8.93
C LYS A 39 -8.11 -11.50 8.61
N ASP A 40 -7.86 -11.25 7.33
CA ASP A 40 -6.75 -10.41 6.90
C ASP A 40 -6.97 -8.95 7.30
N ARG A 41 -8.19 -8.41 7.18
CA ARG A 41 -8.49 -7.04 7.68
C ARG A 41 -8.21 -6.87 9.17
N ARG A 42 -8.56 -7.88 9.99
CA ARG A 42 -8.26 -7.85 11.43
C ARG A 42 -6.76 -7.89 11.70
N ARG A 43 -6.01 -8.70 10.95
CA ARG A 43 -4.55 -8.72 11.02
C ARG A 43 -3.97 -7.36 10.62
N GLU A 44 -4.43 -6.80 9.52
CA GLU A 44 -4.01 -5.48 9.03
C GLU A 44 -4.23 -4.38 10.06
N ALA A 45 -5.40 -4.35 10.71
CA ALA A 45 -5.68 -3.40 11.79
C ALA A 45 -4.73 -3.57 12.99
N ALA A 46 -4.35 -4.79 13.34
CA ALA A 46 -3.38 -5.08 14.40
C ALA A 46 -1.93 -4.72 14.00
N GLU A 47 -1.61 -4.82 12.70
CA GLU A 47 -0.29 -4.55 12.14
C GLU A 47 -0.09 -3.07 11.77
N GLY A 48 -1.07 -2.20 12.02
CA GLY A 48 -0.96 -0.76 11.77
C GLY A 48 -1.22 -0.34 10.32
N TRP A 49 -1.89 -1.19 9.53
CA TRP A 49 -2.41 -0.79 8.23
C TRP A 49 -3.60 0.15 8.38
N ARG A 50 -3.76 1.05 7.41
CA ARG A 50 -4.84 2.03 7.40
C ARG A 50 -5.32 2.35 5.99
N VAL A 51 -6.56 2.80 5.92
CA VAL A 51 -7.17 3.27 4.68
C VAL A 51 -7.52 4.74 4.85
N GLU A 52 -7.06 5.57 3.91
CA GLU A 52 -7.23 7.03 3.97
C GLU A 52 -7.80 7.54 2.65
N VAL A 53 -8.65 8.56 2.73
CA VAL A 53 -9.12 9.29 1.54
C VAL A 53 -8.23 10.50 1.34
N VAL A 54 -7.74 10.66 0.12
CA VAL A 54 -6.89 11.78 -0.28
C VAL A 54 -7.41 12.40 -1.57
N ASP A 55 -7.12 13.67 -1.80
CA ASP A 55 -7.39 14.30 -3.09
C ASP A 55 -6.35 13.90 -4.15
N LEU A 56 -6.49 14.43 -5.37
CA LEU A 56 -5.57 14.12 -6.47
C LEU A 56 -4.14 14.65 -6.23
N ALA A 57 -3.99 15.82 -5.60
CA ALA A 57 -2.69 16.42 -5.35
C ALA A 57 -1.92 15.58 -4.33
N GLU A 58 -2.57 15.20 -3.25
CA GLU A 58 -1.99 14.36 -2.22
C GLU A 58 -1.77 12.92 -2.70
N TRP A 59 -2.66 12.37 -3.54
CA TRP A 59 -2.42 11.09 -4.21
C TRP A 59 -1.14 11.11 -5.05
N LYS A 60 -0.91 12.19 -5.82
CA LYS A 60 0.30 12.36 -6.64
C LYS A 60 1.58 12.44 -5.79
N GLN A 61 1.49 12.96 -4.57
CA GLN A 61 2.61 13.09 -3.66
C GLN A 61 2.88 11.81 -2.87
N ARG A 62 1.84 11.13 -2.39
CA ARG A 62 1.97 9.99 -1.46
C ARG A 62 1.92 8.64 -2.17
N ALA A 63 0.93 8.45 -3.05
CA ALA A 63 0.65 7.15 -3.66
C ALA A 63 1.46 6.93 -4.95
N LYS A 64 1.50 7.93 -5.84
CA LYS A 64 2.19 7.82 -7.14
C LYS A 64 3.66 7.38 -7.00
N PRO A 65 4.48 7.92 -6.07
CA PRO A 65 5.86 7.48 -5.93
C PRO A 65 5.98 6.01 -5.50
N CYS A 66 5.04 5.50 -4.70
CA CYS A 66 5.04 4.11 -4.26
C CYS A 66 4.80 3.16 -5.45
N PHE A 67 3.83 3.49 -6.31
CA PHE A 67 3.54 2.70 -7.52
C PHE A 67 4.63 2.78 -8.58
N MET A 68 5.38 3.89 -8.63
CA MET A 68 6.53 4.05 -9.54
C MET A 68 7.85 3.52 -8.95
N GLY A 69 7.85 2.98 -7.73
CA GLY A 69 9.07 2.52 -7.06
C GLY A 69 10.03 3.63 -6.64
N ALA A 70 9.59 4.89 -6.67
CA ALA A 70 10.37 6.08 -6.32
C ALA A 70 10.11 6.60 -4.89
N CYS A 71 9.34 5.86 -4.09
CA CYS A 71 9.05 6.26 -2.71
C CYS A 71 10.26 6.09 -1.78
N LYS A 72 10.38 6.98 -0.79
CA LYS A 72 11.42 6.89 0.25
C LYS A 72 11.06 5.93 1.40
N HIS A 73 9.83 5.43 1.42
CA HIS A 73 9.30 4.54 2.46
C HIS A 73 9.92 3.14 2.43
N ARG A 74 10.47 2.73 1.27
CA ARG A 74 11.09 1.43 1.09
C ARG A 74 12.60 1.56 1.32
N PRO A 75 13.16 0.99 2.42
CA PRO A 75 14.61 0.91 2.53
C PRO A 75 15.16 0.04 1.39
N LEU A 76 16.30 0.43 0.81
CA LEU A 76 16.94 -0.23 -0.35
C LEU A 76 17.03 -1.77 -0.22
N GLY A 77 17.15 -2.30 1.01
CA GLY A 77 17.20 -3.74 1.28
C GLY A 77 15.94 -4.52 0.90
N GLN A 78 14.78 -3.87 0.70
CA GLN A 78 13.54 -4.54 0.32
C GLN A 78 13.32 -4.63 -1.20
N LEU A 79 14.07 -3.87 -2.01
CA LEU A 79 14.10 -4.00 -3.48
C LEU A 79 14.99 -5.16 -3.94
N LEU A 80 16.03 -5.50 -3.16
CA LEU A 80 16.99 -6.57 -3.46
C LEU A 80 16.64 -7.93 -2.84
N GLY A 81 15.58 -8.03 -2.03
CA GLY A 81 15.23 -9.23 -1.25
C GLY A 81 14.60 -10.41 -2.00
N LYS A 82 14.72 -10.50 -3.34
CA LYS A 82 14.27 -11.68 -4.12
C LYS A 82 15.19 -12.06 -5.30
N VAL A 83 16.47 -11.74 -5.24
CA VAL A 83 17.45 -12.49 -6.04
C VAL A 83 18.22 -13.36 -5.05
N PRO A 84 18.06 -14.68 -5.06
CA PRO A 84 19.04 -15.55 -4.42
C PRO A 84 20.38 -15.24 -5.09
N LEU A 85 21.32 -14.67 -4.34
CA LEU A 85 22.71 -14.67 -4.77
C LEU A 85 23.08 -16.15 -5.02
N PRO A 86 23.57 -16.53 -6.22
CA PRO A 86 24.11 -17.86 -6.38
C PRO A 86 25.20 -18.01 -5.32
N ARG A 87 25.07 -19.04 -4.47
CA ARG A 87 26.17 -19.46 -3.61
C ARG A 87 27.34 -19.74 -4.54
N GLU A 88 28.32 -18.83 -4.55
CA GLU A 88 29.65 -19.14 -5.04
C GLU A 88 30.09 -20.40 -4.30
N ALA A 89 30.13 -21.51 -5.04
CA ALA A 89 30.76 -22.73 -4.61
C ALA A 89 32.26 -22.42 -4.54
N ALA A 90 32.68 -21.96 -3.38
CA ALA A 90 34.07 -21.97 -3.00
C ALA A 90 34.51 -23.44 -2.83
N SER A 91 35.60 -23.74 -3.53
CA SER A 91 36.47 -24.94 -3.42
C SER A 91 36.00 -26.22 -4.10
#